data_AF-A0A9W8TMR6-F1
#
_entry.id   AF-A0A9W8TMR6-F1
#
_cell.length_a   1.000
_cell.length_b   1.000
_cell.length_c   1.000
_cell.angle_alpha   90.00
_cell.angle_beta   90.00
_cell.angle_gamma   90.00
#
_symmetry.space_group_name_H-M   'P 1'
#
loop_
_entity.id
_entity.type
_entity.pdbx_description
1 polymer ?
#
loop_
_entity_poly.entity_id
_entity_poly.type
_entity_poly.pdbx_seq_one_letter_code
_entity_poly.pdbx_strand_id
1 'polypeptide(L)'
;MAAKIRDSLSSDDIPSQTPVFNKLDIPTSLKDLHIPLIPNATDPRDTYRLPPSPEVDEAWDRITRVNLISISEDEIRNLGKDPSLALHSPESWWSESWGNGYMGQIDVFHQIHCLNMLRQGLITNYNYYWGKKYGLTPPVQFGMHLNHCLGTILENLMCHADVDIVTFNWREKQDEPWPDFEITKQCRDFEAIVEWQNEKKLDDTIERWKALQKPADAKQRKLPPGLVEIDANGDGEIDGVRVARLEDVPADCLEGAQS
;
A
#
# COMPACT_ATOMS: atom_id res chain seq x y z
N MET A 1 31.36 -18.24 6.32
CA MET A 1 31.63 -18.04 4.87
C MET A 1 31.61 -16.54 4.63
N ALA A 2 32.70 -15.98 4.12
CA ALA A 2 32.79 -14.54 3.88
C ALA A 2 31.86 -14.15 2.72
N ALA A 3 30.97 -13.19 2.97
CA ALA A 3 30.12 -12.59 1.94
C ALA A 3 31.02 -11.92 0.89
N LYS A 4 30.83 -12.27 -0.38
CA LYS A 4 31.44 -11.57 -1.50
C LYS A 4 30.93 -10.12 -1.47
N ILE A 5 31.87 -9.18 -1.47
CA ILE A 5 31.61 -7.76 -1.70
C ILE A 5 30.85 -7.67 -3.04
N ARG A 6 29.55 -7.37 -2.99
CA ARG A 6 28.80 -6.93 -4.16
C ARG A 6 29.25 -5.51 -4.41
N ASP A 7 29.74 -5.22 -5.61
CA ASP A 7 30.09 -3.87 -6.02
C ASP A 7 28.86 -2.97 -5.82
N SER A 8 28.90 -2.13 -4.80
CA SER A 8 27.86 -1.15 -4.51
C SER A 8 28.06 0.03 -5.46
N LEU A 9 27.14 0.21 -6.41
CA LEU A 9 27.06 1.47 -7.15
C LEU A 9 26.69 2.59 -6.17
N SER A 10 27.44 3.68 -6.20
CA SER A 10 27.11 4.91 -5.47
C SER A 10 25.76 5.47 -5.94
N SER A 11 24.97 6.05 -5.05
CA SER A 11 23.73 6.75 -5.44
C SER A 11 23.97 7.88 -6.44
N ASP A 12 25.19 8.41 -6.49
CA ASP A 12 25.58 9.51 -7.37
C ASP A 12 25.99 9.05 -8.79
N ASP A 13 26.15 7.73 -9.00
CA ASP A 13 26.65 7.16 -10.26
C ASP A 13 25.55 6.60 -11.18
N ILE A 14 24.27 6.69 -10.78
CA ILE A 14 23.14 6.24 -11.61
C ILE A 14 22.43 7.49 -12.14
N PRO A 15 22.56 7.82 -13.44
CA PRO A 15 21.74 8.85 -14.06
C PRO A 15 20.27 8.56 -13.76
N SER A 16 19.52 9.57 -13.29
CA SER A 16 18.08 9.46 -13.11
C SER A 16 17.45 8.98 -14.42
N GLN A 17 17.10 7.70 -14.50
CA GLN A 17 16.55 7.10 -15.72
C GLN A 17 15.09 7.49 -15.95
N THR A 18 14.43 8.12 -14.96
CA THR A 18 13.04 8.53 -15.11
C THR A 18 12.92 9.84 -15.92
N PRO A 19 12.13 9.83 -17.00
CA PRO A 19 11.77 11.01 -17.79
C PRO A 19 11.18 12.17 -16.99
N VAL A 20 10.52 11.88 -15.87
CA VAL A 20 9.72 12.87 -15.14
C VAL A 20 10.61 13.84 -14.37
N PHE A 21 11.71 13.39 -13.75
CA PHE A 21 12.64 14.28 -13.05
C PHE A 21 13.32 15.30 -13.97
N ASN A 22 13.38 15.03 -15.28
CA ASN A 22 13.92 15.99 -16.25
C ASN A 22 12.92 17.11 -16.61
N LYS A 23 11.62 16.92 -16.33
CA LYS A 23 10.52 17.81 -16.74
C LYS A 23 9.82 18.49 -15.57
N LEU A 24 9.92 17.94 -14.36
CA LEU A 24 9.22 18.40 -13.17
C LEU A 24 10.19 18.50 -11.99
N ASP A 25 10.28 19.70 -11.41
CA ASP A 25 10.94 19.89 -10.11
C ASP A 25 10.01 19.39 -8.99
N ILE A 26 10.45 18.37 -8.25
CA ILE A 26 9.71 17.74 -7.16
C ILE A 26 10.46 18.02 -5.86
N PRO A 27 10.09 19.07 -5.10
CA PRO A 27 10.81 19.44 -3.91
C PRO A 27 10.64 18.39 -2.80
N THR A 28 11.74 18.09 -2.10
CA THR A 28 11.71 17.26 -0.90
C THR A 28 11.47 18.13 0.34
N SER A 29 10.74 17.61 1.31
CA SER A 29 10.51 18.27 2.59
C SER A 29 10.39 17.25 3.70
N LEU A 30 10.81 17.64 4.91
CA LEU A 30 10.58 16.81 6.10
C LEU A 30 9.11 16.92 6.50
N LYS A 31 8.45 15.77 6.60
CA LYS A 31 7.07 15.67 7.05
C LYS A 31 6.99 14.75 8.27
N ASP A 32 6.20 15.16 9.25
CA ASP A 32 5.82 14.30 10.36
C ASP A 32 4.60 13.47 9.95
N LEU A 33 4.81 12.17 9.76
CA LEU A 33 3.76 11.21 9.44
C LEU A 33 3.00 10.84 10.72
N HIS A 34 2.20 11.77 11.23
CA HIS A 34 1.32 11.52 12.37
C HIS A 34 0.02 10.85 11.92
N ILE A 35 -0.05 9.52 12.05
CA ILE A 35 -1.18 8.69 11.61
C ILE A 35 -1.80 7.99 12.84
N PRO A 36 -2.70 8.66 13.58
CA PRO A 36 -3.30 8.07 14.77
C PRO A 36 -4.19 6.88 14.41
N LEU A 37 -4.37 5.95 15.36
CA LEU A 37 -5.23 4.77 15.22
C LEU A 37 -6.68 5.18 14.89
N ILE A 38 -7.18 6.21 15.58
CA ILE A 38 -8.49 6.80 15.30
C ILE A 38 -8.29 7.95 14.33
N PRO A 39 -8.93 7.94 13.14
CA PRO A 39 -8.87 9.06 12.23
C PRO A 39 -9.64 10.26 12.78
N ASN A 40 -9.08 11.45 12.56
CA ASN A 40 -9.76 12.71 12.77
C ASN A 40 -10.49 13.10 11.47
N ALA A 41 -11.81 13.00 11.45
CA ALA A 41 -12.64 13.34 10.29
C ALA A 41 -12.49 14.81 9.81
N THR A 42 -11.87 15.69 10.60
CA THR A 42 -11.58 17.08 10.20
C THR A 42 -10.19 17.26 9.60
N ASP A 43 -9.29 16.28 9.69
CA ASP A 43 -7.99 16.31 9.02
C ASP A 43 -8.15 15.77 7.59
N PRO A 44 -7.87 16.55 6.53
CA PRO A 44 -7.98 16.08 5.15
C PRO A 44 -7.12 14.86 4.81
N ARG A 45 -6.05 14.59 5.58
CA ARG A 45 -5.22 13.38 5.40
C ARG A 45 -5.93 12.12 5.90
N ASP A 46 -6.87 12.28 6.81
CA ASP A 46 -7.59 11.16 7.40
C ASP A 46 -8.80 10.73 6.58
N THR A 47 -9.22 11.54 5.58
CA THR A 47 -10.31 11.20 4.66
C THR A 47 -10.14 9.81 4.05
N TYR A 48 -8.94 9.41 3.64
CA TYR A 48 -8.69 8.07 3.05
C TYR A 48 -8.92 6.89 3.99
N ARG A 49 -8.98 7.14 5.30
CA ARG A 49 -9.09 6.15 6.39
C ARG A 49 -10.48 6.13 7.04
N LEU A 50 -11.38 7.03 6.61
CA LEU A 50 -12.75 7.08 7.07
C LEU A 50 -13.57 5.90 6.51
N PRO A 51 -14.73 5.58 7.12
CA PRO A 51 -15.65 4.59 6.56
C PRO A 51 -16.04 4.90 5.11
N PRO A 52 -16.33 3.89 4.27
CA PRO A 52 -16.71 4.10 2.88
C PRO A 52 -17.84 5.12 2.73
N SER A 53 -17.61 6.13 1.87
CA SER A 53 -18.55 7.17 1.52
C SER A 53 -18.18 7.77 0.17
N PRO A 54 -19.10 8.48 -0.52
CA PRO A 54 -18.77 9.17 -1.76
C PRO A 54 -17.56 10.12 -1.66
N GLU A 55 -17.41 10.80 -0.51
CA GLU A 55 -16.27 11.69 -0.25
C GLU A 55 -14.95 10.92 -0.16
N VAL A 56 -14.95 9.76 0.50
CA VAL A 56 -13.78 8.89 0.61
C VAL A 56 -13.40 8.34 -0.76
N ASP A 57 -14.37 7.88 -1.53
CA ASP A 57 -14.12 7.34 -2.87
C ASP A 57 -13.64 8.44 -3.83
N GLU A 58 -14.18 9.67 -3.76
CA GLU A 58 -13.66 10.82 -4.53
C GLU A 58 -12.21 11.17 -4.15
N ALA A 59 -11.89 11.15 -2.85
CA ALA A 59 -10.53 11.37 -2.39
C ALA A 59 -9.56 10.32 -2.94
N TRP A 60 -9.93 9.03 -2.88
CA TRP A 60 -9.15 7.94 -3.46
C TRP A 60 -9.04 8.06 -4.98
N ASP A 61 -10.12 8.37 -5.70
CA ASP A 61 -10.14 8.55 -7.15
C ASP A 61 -9.13 9.61 -7.61
N ARG A 62 -8.99 10.70 -6.85
CA ARG A 62 -8.04 11.78 -7.15
C ARG A 62 -6.60 11.28 -7.26
N ILE A 63 -6.21 10.27 -6.49
CA ILE A 63 -4.82 9.77 -6.40
C ILE A 63 -4.64 8.34 -6.91
N THR A 64 -5.69 7.71 -7.43
CA THR A 64 -5.65 6.36 -8.03
C THR A 64 -5.90 6.39 -9.52
N ARG A 65 -6.28 7.53 -10.11
CA ARG A 65 -6.40 7.69 -11.56
C ARG A 65 -5.04 7.52 -12.22
N VAL A 66 -4.87 6.37 -12.87
CA VAL A 66 -3.67 6.05 -13.62
C VAL A 66 -3.76 6.67 -15.01
N ASN A 67 -3.44 7.96 -15.09
CA ASN A 67 -3.50 8.73 -16.33
C ASN A 67 -2.34 8.40 -17.25
N LEU A 68 -2.62 8.30 -18.55
CA LEU A 68 -1.59 8.17 -19.57
C LEU A 68 -0.85 9.49 -19.72
N ILE A 69 0.47 9.39 -19.84
CA ILE A 69 1.36 10.47 -20.21
C ILE A 69 2.11 10.10 -21.49
N SER A 70 2.55 11.13 -22.21
CA SER A 70 3.37 10.95 -23.41
C SER A 70 4.84 10.83 -23.04
N ILE A 71 5.49 9.82 -23.60
CA ILE A 71 6.91 9.50 -23.43
C ILE A 71 7.57 9.54 -24.81
N SER A 72 8.66 10.28 -24.96
CA SER A 72 9.41 10.31 -26.22
C SER A 72 10.15 9.00 -26.50
N GLU A 73 10.57 8.77 -27.74
CA GLU A 73 11.35 7.58 -28.09
C GLU A 73 12.66 7.48 -27.32
N ASP A 74 13.38 8.61 -27.17
CA ASP A 74 14.63 8.66 -26.41
C ASP A 74 14.42 8.29 -24.95
N GLU A 75 13.29 8.71 -24.36
CA GLU A 75 12.90 8.34 -23.01
C GLU A 75 12.59 6.84 -22.88
N ILE A 76 11.91 6.23 -23.85
CA ILE A 76 11.71 4.77 -23.90
C ILE A 76 13.06 4.05 -23.94
N ARG A 77 14.00 4.51 -24.78
CA ARG A 77 15.35 3.94 -24.85
C ARG A 77 16.11 4.09 -23.53
N ASN A 78 16.00 5.25 -22.87
CA ASN A 78 16.63 5.52 -21.58
C ASN A 78 16.07 4.66 -20.43
N LEU A 79 14.79 4.27 -20.51
CA LEU A 79 14.16 3.28 -19.63
C LEU A 79 14.64 1.84 -19.91
N GLY A 80 15.53 1.64 -20.89
CA GLY A 80 16.02 0.32 -21.30
C GLY A 80 15.00 -0.49 -22.10
N LYS A 81 13.96 0.15 -22.64
CA LYS A 81 12.88 -0.48 -23.39
C LYS A 81 13.13 -0.41 -24.89
N ASP A 82 12.57 -1.37 -25.62
CA ASP A 82 12.60 -1.39 -27.08
C ASP A 82 11.42 -0.57 -27.65
N PRO A 83 11.66 0.56 -28.34
CA PRO A 83 10.58 1.34 -28.92
C PRO A 83 9.73 0.59 -29.95
N SER A 84 10.25 -0.45 -30.59
CA SER A 84 9.46 -1.26 -31.52
C SER A 84 8.38 -2.11 -30.85
N LEU A 85 8.49 -2.34 -29.54
CA LEU A 85 7.53 -3.08 -28.73
C LEU A 85 6.67 -2.18 -27.84
N ALA A 86 7.12 -0.95 -27.58
CA ALA A 86 6.39 0.03 -26.79
C ALA A 86 5.17 0.56 -27.55
N LEU A 87 4.08 0.78 -26.83
CA LEU A 87 2.83 1.24 -27.42
C LEU A 87 2.91 2.73 -27.80
N HIS A 88 2.80 3.00 -29.09
CA HIS A 88 2.71 4.36 -29.62
C HIS A 88 1.26 4.89 -29.51
N SER A 89 1.10 6.20 -29.26
CA SER A 89 -0.24 6.78 -29.32
C SER A 89 -0.78 6.91 -30.75
N PRO A 90 -2.10 6.77 -30.98
CA PRO A 90 -2.70 7.10 -32.27
C PRO A 90 -2.40 8.55 -32.68
N GLU A 91 -2.27 8.82 -33.98
CA GLU A 91 -2.02 10.18 -34.50
C GLU A 91 -3.12 11.17 -34.10
N SER A 92 -4.35 10.69 -33.91
CA SER A 92 -5.49 11.50 -33.49
C SER A 92 -5.35 12.08 -32.07
N TRP A 93 -4.41 11.57 -31.26
CA TRP A 93 -4.14 12.09 -29.91
C TRP A 93 -3.02 13.13 -29.91
N TRP A 94 -2.28 13.25 -31.02
CA TRP A 94 -1.15 14.16 -31.10
C TRP A 94 -1.61 15.61 -30.98
N SER A 95 -0.91 16.36 -30.14
CA SER A 95 -1.15 17.76 -29.85
C SER A 95 0.16 18.42 -29.46
N GLU A 96 0.17 19.74 -29.28
CA GLU A 96 1.37 20.45 -28.82
C GLU A 96 1.86 19.93 -27.46
N SER A 97 0.95 19.59 -26.55
CA SER A 97 1.29 19.07 -25.22
C SER A 97 1.59 17.58 -25.20
N TRP A 98 0.95 16.78 -26.05
CA TRP A 98 1.17 15.34 -26.13
C TRP A 98 2.37 14.96 -27.01
N GLY A 99 2.64 15.71 -28.07
CA GLY A 99 3.61 15.31 -29.09
C GLY A 99 3.18 14.06 -29.86
N ASN A 100 4.15 13.30 -30.37
CA ASN A 100 3.97 12.03 -31.07
C ASN A 100 4.57 10.87 -30.25
N GLY A 101 4.28 10.82 -28.95
CA GLY A 101 4.97 9.91 -28.04
C GLY A 101 4.32 8.53 -27.85
N TYR A 102 5.06 7.70 -27.13
CA TYR A 102 4.65 6.44 -26.54
C TYR A 102 3.78 6.67 -25.30
N MET A 103 2.91 5.72 -25.01
CA MET A 103 2.06 5.76 -23.84
C MET A 103 2.80 5.22 -22.62
N GLY A 104 2.77 5.98 -21.53
CA GLY A 104 3.26 5.53 -20.22
C GLY A 104 2.38 6.02 -19.08
N GLN A 105 2.65 5.54 -17.87
CA GLN A 105 1.99 5.94 -16.63
C GLN A 105 3.04 6.09 -15.52
N ILE A 106 2.83 7.05 -14.62
CA ILE A 106 3.70 7.24 -13.45
C ILE A 106 3.35 6.15 -12.41
N ASP A 107 4.36 5.38 -11.99
CA ASP A 107 4.17 4.14 -11.25
C ASP A 107 3.56 4.32 -9.84
N VAL A 108 3.85 5.42 -9.12
CA VAL A 108 3.22 5.66 -7.81
C VAL A 108 1.68 5.67 -7.88
N PHE A 109 1.07 6.16 -8.96
CA PHE A 109 -0.39 6.12 -9.11
C PHE A 109 -0.90 4.70 -9.32
N HIS A 110 -0.13 3.86 -10.02
CA HIS A 110 -0.45 2.44 -10.16
C HIS A 110 -0.32 1.70 -8.81
N GLN A 111 0.73 1.98 -8.02
CA GLN A 111 0.88 1.43 -6.67
C GLN A 111 -0.30 1.81 -5.75
N ILE A 112 -0.70 3.09 -5.77
CA ILE A 112 -1.83 3.58 -4.98
C ILE A 112 -3.17 3.01 -5.49
N HIS A 113 -3.34 2.87 -6.82
CA HIS A 113 -4.48 2.17 -7.41
C HIS A 113 -4.60 0.74 -6.91
N CYS A 114 -3.51 -0.03 -6.92
CA CYS A 114 -3.47 -1.38 -6.37
C CYS A 114 -3.82 -1.41 -4.87
N LEU A 115 -3.30 -0.46 -4.09
CA LEU A 115 -3.64 -0.34 -2.66
C LEU A 115 -5.14 -0.09 -2.44
N ASN A 116 -5.76 0.77 -3.26
CA ASN A 116 -7.21 1.01 -3.20
C ASN A 116 -8.02 -0.23 -3.59
N MET A 117 -7.59 -0.97 -4.62
CA MET A 117 -8.22 -2.25 -4.98
C MET A 117 -8.11 -3.27 -3.83
N LEU A 118 -6.95 -3.36 -3.17
CA LEU A 118 -6.79 -4.22 -2.00
C LEU A 118 -7.73 -3.81 -0.87
N ARG A 119 -7.83 -2.51 -0.55
CA ARG A 119 -8.78 -1.96 0.43
C ARG A 119 -10.22 -2.43 0.15
N GLN A 120 -10.68 -2.25 -1.09
CA GLN A 120 -12.03 -2.62 -1.51
C GLN A 120 -12.23 -4.15 -1.53
N GLY A 121 -11.17 -4.91 -1.79
CA GLY A 121 -11.18 -6.37 -1.94
C GLY A 121 -10.86 -7.20 -0.69
N LEU A 122 -10.61 -6.58 0.47
CA LEU A 122 -10.18 -7.27 1.71
C LEU A 122 -11.11 -8.44 2.12
N ILE A 123 -12.38 -8.40 1.72
CA ILE A 123 -13.36 -9.46 2.01
C ILE A 123 -13.01 -10.82 1.40
N THR A 124 -12.26 -10.85 0.29
CA THR A 124 -11.94 -12.08 -0.47
C THR A 124 -11.16 -13.12 0.34
N ASN A 125 -10.33 -12.67 1.28
CA ASN A 125 -9.49 -13.52 2.13
C ASN A 125 -10.00 -13.60 3.58
N TYR A 126 -10.97 -12.75 3.96
CA TYR A 126 -11.40 -12.57 5.33
C TYR A 126 -11.87 -13.89 5.99
N ASN A 127 -12.70 -14.67 5.29
CA ASN A 127 -13.25 -15.91 5.85
C ASN A 127 -12.15 -16.92 6.23
N TYR A 128 -11.09 -17.02 5.43
CA TYR A 128 -9.99 -17.95 5.66
C TYR A 128 -9.15 -17.53 6.87
N TYR A 129 -8.77 -16.25 6.97
CA TYR A 129 -7.87 -15.79 8.03
C TYR A 129 -8.59 -15.43 9.35
N TRP A 130 -9.81 -14.91 9.25
CA TRP A 130 -10.50 -14.23 10.36
C TRP A 130 -11.88 -14.79 10.66
N GLY A 131 -12.51 -15.52 9.72
CA GLY A 131 -13.86 -16.05 9.89
C GLY A 131 -14.02 -16.91 11.14
N LYS A 132 -13.02 -17.74 11.48
CA LYS A 132 -13.03 -18.54 12.72
C LYS A 132 -12.92 -17.68 13.99
N LYS A 133 -12.17 -16.58 13.94
CA LYS A 133 -11.93 -15.70 15.10
C LYS A 133 -13.10 -14.74 15.34
N TYR A 134 -13.64 -14.17 14.27
CA TYR A 134 -14.54 -13.03 14.32
C TYR A 134 -15.94 -13.28 13.73
N GLY A 135 -16.17 -14.44 13.09
CA GLY A 135 -17.42 -14.69 12.37
C GLY A 135 -17.64 -13.69 11.24
N LEU A 136 -18.91 -13.46 10.87
CA LEU A 136 -19.31 -12.53 9.81
C LEU A 136 -19.35 -11.06 10.26
N THR A 137 -19.09 -10.78 11.53
CA THR A 137 -19.19 -9.43 12.11
C THR A 137 -17.94 -9.14 12.91
N PRO A 138 -16.86 -8.68 12.25
CA PRO A 138 -15.63 -8.36 12.96
C PRO A 138 -15.81 -7.23 13.96
N PRO A 139 -15.03 -7.21 15.06
CA PRO A 139 -15.01 -6.10 15.99
C PRO A 139 -14.64 -4.78 15.30
N VAL A 140 -15.18 -3.66 15.78
CA VAL A 140 -14.90 -2.32 15.23
C VAL A 140 -13.39 -2.01 15.21
N GLN A 141 -12.68 -2.48 16.23
CA GLN A 141 -11.23 -2.34 16.38
C GLN A 141 -10.45 -2.99 15.24
N PHE A 142 -10.96 -4.09 14.68
CA PHE A 142 -10.34 -4.77 13.53
C PHE A 142 -10.38 -3.87 12.30
N GLY A 143 -11.55 -3.30 11.98
CA GLY A 143 -11.70 -2.34 10.88
C GLY A 143 -10.85 -1.08 11.07
N MET A 144 -10.79 -0.54 12.29
CA MET A 144 -9.93 0.60 12.61
C MET A 144 -8.45 0.29 12.42
N HIS A 145 -7.99 -0.88 12.87
CA HIS A 145 -6.60 -1.28 12.70
C HIS A 145 -6.25 -1.44 11.22
N LEU A 146 -7.13 -2.05 10.43
CA LEU A 146 -6.94 -2.17 8.98
C LEU A 146 -6.88 -0.79 8.30
N ASN A 147 -7.76 0.15 8.65
CA ASN A 147 -7.74 1.50 8.10
C ASN A 147 -6.48 2.28 8.52
N HIS A 148 -6.00 2.09 9.75
CA HIS A 148 -4.73 2.66 10.20
C HIS A 148 -3.53 2.10 9.41
N CYS A 149 -3.48 0.78 9.20
CA CYS A 149 -2.45 0.13 8.39
C CYS A 149 -2.49 0.61 6.94
N LEU A 150 -3.68 0.65 6.34
CA LEU A 150 -3.92 1.17 4.99
C LEU A 150 -3.39 2.60 4.85
N GLY A 151 -3.76 3.48 5.77
CA GLY A 151 -3.30 4.87 5.79
C GLY A 151 -1.80 4.99 5.98
N THR A 152 -1.21 4.16 6.83
CA THR A 152 0.25 4.12 7.03
C THR A 152 0.99 3.75 5.76
N ILE A 153 0.49 2.75 5.02
CA ILE A 153 1.06 2.37 3.73
C ILE A 153 0.88 3.50 2.71
N LEU A 154 -0.33 4.06 2.59
CA LEU A 154 -0.62 5.16 1.66
C LEU A 154 0.30 6.37 1.89
N GLU A 155 0.44 6.83 3.14
CA GLU A 155 1.33 7.94 3.48
C GLU A 155 2.79 7.62 3.17
N ASN A 156 3.23 6.37 3.35
CA ASN A 156 4.58 5.96 2.95
C ASN A 156 4.76 5.94 1.43
N LEU A 157 3.77 5.51 0.65
CA LEU A 157 3.78 5.58 -0.81
C LEU A 157 3.84 7.04 -1.29
N MET A 158 3.06 7.93 -0.67
CA MET A 158 3.08 9.36 -1.02
C MET A 158 4.38 10.06 -0.58
N CYS A 159 4.96 9.65 0.56
CA CYS A 159 6.23 10.18 1.06
C CYS A 159 7.43 9.75 0.21
N HIS A 160 7.36 8.55 -0.38
CA HIS A 160 8.40 7.99 -1.25
C HIS A 160 7.93 7.90 -2.70
N ALA A 161 7.02 8.80 -3.10
CA ALA A 161 6.37 8.75 -4.39
C ALA A 161 7.41 8.76 -5.52
N ASP A 162 7.60 7.59 -6.14
CA ASP A 162 8.48 7.49 -7.28
C ASP A 162 7.77 7.95 -8.54
N VAL A 163 8.57 8.43 -9.49
CA VAL A 163 8.07 8.91 -10.77
C VAL A 163 8.59 8.06 -11.93
N ASP A 164 8.87 6.79 -11.66
CA ASP A 164 9.22 5.84 -12.72
C ASP A 164 8.02 5.56 -13.61
N ILE A 165 8.27 4.97 -14.77
CA ILE A 165 7.27 4.84 -15.82
C ILE A 165 6.92 3.37 -16.07
N VAL A 166 5.63 3.05 -15.94
CA VAL A 166 5.02 1.84 -16.50
C VAL A 166 4.72 2.13 -17.98
N THR A 167 5.30 1.36 -18.89
CA THR A 167 5.00 1.44 -20.34
C THR A 167 3.94 0.41 -20.74
N PHE A 168 3.50 0.44 -21.99
CA PHE A 168 2.55 -0.54 -22.53
C PHE A 168 3.13 -1.27 -23.73
N ASN A 169 2.69 -2.50 -23.96
CA ASN A 169 2.99 -3.28 -25.16
C ASN A 169 1.78 -4.12 -25.59
N TRP A 170 1.87 -4.68 -26.80
CA TRP A 170 0.93 -5.69 -27.26
C TRP A 170 1.40 -7.08 -26.84
N ARG A 171 0.48 -7.92 -26.38
CA ARG A 171 0.76 -9.32 -26.03
C ARG A 171 -0.06 -10.25 -26.92
N GLU A 172 0.52 -11.40 -27.25
CA GLU A 172 -0.18 -12.42 -28.04
C GLU A 172 -1.53 -12.78 -27.38
N LYS A 173 -2.58 -12.88 -28.20
CA LYS A 173 -3.96 -13.24 -27.78
C LYS A 173 -4.64 -12.22 -26.86
N GLN A 174 -4.12 -11.00 -26.78
CA GLN A 174 -4.77 -9.88 -26.10
C GLN A 174 -5.13 -8.82 -27.13
N ASP A 175 -6.35 -8.30 -27.05
CA ASP A 175 -6.82 -7.22 -27.93
C ASP A 175 -6.57 -5.83 -27.32
N GLU A 176 -6.24 -5.78 -26.03
CA GLU A 176 -6.01 -4.55 -25.26
C GLU A 176 -4.52 -4.34 -24.94
N PRO A 177 -4.06 -3.07 -24.83
CA PRO A 177 -2.74 -2.74 -24.31
C PRO A 177 -2.43 -3.43 -22.99
N TRP A 178 -1.26 -4.06 -22.90
CA TRP A 178 -0.80 -4.71 -21.68
C TRP A 178 0.23 -3.85 -20.96
N PRO A 179 0.06 -3.57 -19.65
CA PRO A 179 1.05 -2.84 -18.88
C PRO A 179 2.34 -3.66 -18.71
N ASP A 180 3.47 -3.02 -18.92
CA ASP A 180 4.79 -3.58 -18.75
C ASP A 180 5.36 -3.24 -17.38
N PHE A 181 5.24 -4.20 -16.44
CA PHE A 181 5.74 -4.07 -15.07
C PHE A 181 7.23 -4.39 -14.92
N GLU A 182 7.96 -4.65 -16.00
CA GLU A 182 9.43 -4.80 -15.96
C GLU A 182 10.09 -3.42 -15.83
N ILE A 183 9.99 -2.79 -14.66
CA ILE A 183 10.48 -1.43 -14.43
C ILE A 183 11.81 -1.49 -13.69
N THR A 184 12.79 -0.71 -14.15
CA THR A 184 14.07 -0.54 -13.45
C THR A 184 13.88 0.45 -12.30
N LYS A 185 14.17 0.00 -11.07
CA LYS A 185 14.01 0.78 -9.84
C LYS A 185 15.34 0.92 -9.11
N GLN A 186 15.60 2.09 -8.53
CA GLN A 186 16.67 2.25 -7.55
C GLN A 186 16.17 1.78 -6.17
N CYS A 187 16.45 0.52 -5.83
CA CYS A 187 16.02 -0.09 -4.58
C CYS A 187 17.10 -0.01 -3.50
N ARG A 188 16.69 0.08 -2.23
CA ARG A 188 17.56 -0.23 -1.09
C ARG A 188 17.82 -1.75 -1.06
N ASP A 189 19.00 -2.16 -0.60
CA ASP A 189 19.29 -3.58 -0.40
C ASP A 189 18.42 -4.13 0.75
N PHE A 190 17.34 -4.82 0.38
CA PHE A 190 16.38 -5.35 1.34
C PHE A 190 16.96 -6.52 2.14
N GLU A 191 17.84 -7.32 1.55
CA GLU A 191 18.48 -8.44 2.25
C GLU A 191 19.44 -7.93 3.32
N ALA A 192 20.20 -6.86 3.04
CA ALA A 192 21.03 -6.23 4.07
C ALA A 192 20.20 -5.75 5.28
N ILE A 193 18.97 -5.25 5.05
CA ILE A 193 18.05 -4.86 6.13
C ILE A 193 17.57 -6.09 6.91
N VAL A 194 17.18 -7.16 6.22
CA VAL A 194 16.71 -8.42 6.83
C VAL A 194 17.81 -9.10 7.65
N GLU A 195 19.03 -9.16 7.12
CA GLU A 195 20.20 -9.72 7.81
C GLU A 195 20.49 -8.93 9.09
N TRP A 196 20.56 -7.60 8.99
CA TRP A 196 20.77 -6.75 10.15
C TRP A 196 19.68 -6.93 11.22
N GLN A 197 18.39 -7.00 10.82
CA GLN A 197 17.31 -7.28 11.76
C GLN A 197 17.50 -8.63 12.45
N ASN A 198 17.85 -9.68 11.71
CA ASN A 198 18.04 -11.02 12.26
C ASN A 198 19.24 -11.11 13.21
N GLU A 199 20.30 -10.35 12.96
CA GLU A 199 21.44 -10.23 13.88
C GLU A 199 21.10 -9.49 15.18
N LYS A 200 20.14 -8.55 15.13
CA LYS A 200 19.76 -7.70 16.28
C LYS A 200 18.50 -8.16 17.01
N LYS A 201 17.78 -9.14 16.49
CA LYS A 201 16.53 -9.61 17.10
C LYS A 201 16.78 -10.16 18.50
N LEU A 202 15.75 -10.07 19.34
CA LEU A 202 15.72 -10.77 20.62
C LEU A 202 15.17 -12.18 20.41
N ASP A 203 15.90 -13.18 20.91
CA ASP A 203 15.33 -14.52 21.03
C ASP A 203 14.14 -14.51 21.99
N ASP A 204 13.14 -15.36 21.72
CA ASP A 204 11.91 -15.48 22.51
C ASP A 204 11.13 -14.16 22.68
N THR A 205 11.17 -13.27 21.67
CA THR A 205 10.55 -11.93 21.72
C THR A 205 9.11 -11.96 22.24
N ILE A 206 8.28 -12.92 21.81
CA ILE A 206 6.87 -13.01 22.21
C ILE A 206 6.72 -13.27 23.72
N GLU A 207 7.45 -14.24 24.25
CA GLU A 207 7.35 -14.59 25.67
C GLU A 207 7.96 -13.51 26.55
N ARG A 208 9.07 -12.90 26.11
CA ARG A 208 9.65 -11.73 26.78
C ARG A 208 8.70 -10.55 26.80
N TRP A 209 8.00 -10.29 25.69
CA TRP A 209 7.00 -9.22 25.59
C TRP A 209 5.85 -9.44 26.58
N LYS A 210 5.28 -10.65 26.63
CA LYS A 210 4.22 -11.01 27.57
C LYS A 210 4.64 -10.86 29.04
N ALA A 211 5.92 -11.09 29.34
CA ALA A 211 6.46 -10.97 30.68
C ALA A 211 6.75 -9.52 31.12
N LEU A 212 6.62 -8.53 30.22
CA LEU A 212 6.88 -7.13 30.58
C LEU A 212 5.88 -6.64 31.62
N GLN A 213 6.42 -6.11 32.71
CA GLN A 213 5.65 -5.39 33.72
C GLN A 213 5.96 -3.90 33.63
N LYS A 214 4.92 -3.09 33.61
CA LYS A 214 5.05 -1.63 33.59
C LYS A 214 5.70 -1.15 34.90
N PRO A 215 6.84 -0.45 34.85
CA PRO A 215 7.46 0.11 36.05
C PRO A 215 6.55 1.14 36.73
N ALA A 216 6.65 1.25 38.07
CA ALA A 216 5.83 2.16 38.85
C ALA A 216 6.06 3.64 38.52
N ASP A 217 7.26 3.99 38.06
CA ASP A 217 7.69 5.34 37.69
C ASP A 217 7.57 5.62 36.18
N ALA A 218 6.96 4.71 35.41
CA ALA A 218 6.80 4.87 33.97
C ALA A 218 6.02 6.15 33.64
N LYS A 219 6.65 7.03 32.85
CA LYS A 219 5.98 8.21 32.26
C LYS A 219 4.99 7.75 31.19
N GLN A 220 3.78 8.29 31.23
CA GLN A 220 2.68 7.84 30.37
C GLN A 220 2.18 8.97 29.48
N ARG A 221 1.90 8.64 28.22
CA ARG A 221 1.12 9.51 27.33
C ARG A 221 -0.35 9.32 27.63
N LYS A 222 -1.15 10.37 27.44
CA LYS A 222 -2.61 10.25 27.49
C LYS A 222 -3.08 9.35 26.34
N LEU A 223 -4.10 8.55 26.58
CA LEU A 223 -4.75 7.81 25.50
C LEU A 223 -5.32 8.79 24.47
N PRO A 224 -5.27 8.47 23.17
CA PRO A 224 -5.96 9.24 22.15
C PRO A 224 -7.46 9.38 22.50
N PRO A 225 -8.07 10.56 22.26
CA PRO A 225 -9.51 10.75 22.43
C PRO A 225 -10.30 9.71 21.63
N GLY A 226 -11.43 9.23 22.17
CA GLY A 226 -12.27 8.20 21.56
C GLY A 226 -11.81 6.75 21.77
N LEU A 227 -10.54 6.50 22.13
CA LEU A 227 -10.06 5.12 22.32
C LEU A 227 -10.62 4.47 23.59
N VAL A 228 -10.88 5.27 24.63
CA VAL A 228 -11.50 4.82 25.89
C VAL A 228 -12.94 4.35 25.68
N GLU A 229 -13.62 4.90 24.67
CA GLU A 229 -15.01 4.58 24.33
C GLU A 229 -15.12 3.32 23.45
N ILE A 230 -14.01 2.87 22.87
CA ILE A 230 -13.92 1.77 21.90
C ILE A 230 -13.46 0.46 22.57
N ASP A 231 -13.69 0.32 23.88
CA ASP A 231 -13.29 -0.84 24.71
C ASP A 231 -11.77 -0.91 25.02
N ALA A 232 -11.46 -1.15 26.29
CA ALA A 232 -10.14 -1.01 26.89
C ALA A 232 -9.21 -2.22 26.68
N ASN A 233 -9.71 -3.33 26.14
CA ASN A 233 -8.96 -4.61 26.09
C ASN A 233 -8.56 -5.08 24.68
N GLY A 234 -8.64 -4.21 23.67
CA GLY A 234 -8.05 -4.49 22.36
C GLY A 234 -8.69 -5.67 21.61
N ASP A 235 -8.00 -6.11 20.58
CA ASP A 235 -8.38 -7.00 19.47
C ASP A 235 -8.70 -8.47 19.85
N GLY A 236 -9.52 -8.66 20.88
CA GLY A 236 -10.41 -9.81 21.01
C GLY A 236 -10.09 -10.81 22.11
N GLU A 237 -9.99 -10.37 23.37
CA GLU A 237 -10.37 -11.21 24.50
C GLU A 237 -10.75 -10.39 25.75
N ILE A 238 -11.99 -10.55 26.25
CA ILE A 238 -12.46 -10.02 27.53
C ILE A 238 -13.47 -11.00 28.14
N ASP A 239 -13.20 -11.47 29.36
CA ASP A 239 -14.16 -12.11 30.28
C ASP A 239 -14.96 -13.32 29.75
N GLY A 240 -14.41 -14.10 28.81
CA GLY A 240 -14.94 -15.42 28.47
C GLY A 240 -16.30 -15.44 27.75
N VAL A 241 -16.78 -14.31 27.23
CA VAL A 241 -18.05 -14.27 26.46
C VAL A 241 -17.76 -14.12 24.96
N ARG A 242 -18.06 -15.17 24.21
CA ARG A 242 -17.95 -15.23 22.74
C ARG A 242 -19.21 -14.68 22.07
N VAL A 243 -19.00 -13.84 21.05
CA VAL A 243 -19.96 -13.68 19.95
C VAL A 243 -20.10 -15.04 19.27
N ALA A 244 -21.34 -15.46 18.98
CA ALA A 244 -21.68 -16.82 18.58
C ALA A 244 -20.73 -17.38 17.51
N ARG A 245 -20.14 -18.55 17.79
CA ARG A 245 -19.30 -19.25 16.82
C ARG A 245 -20.20 -19.84 15.75
N LEU A 246 -19.68 -20.07 14.55
CA LEU A 246 -20.44 -20.77 13.49
C LEU A 246 -20.93 -22.17 13.94
N GLU A 247 -20.23 -22.79 14.88
CA GLU A 247 -20.57 -24.06 15.53
C GLU A 247 -21.68 -23.94 16.61
N ASP A 248 -22.06 -22.71 16.99
CA ASP A 248 -23.17 -22.41 17.90
C ASP A 248 -24.44 -21.94 17.14
N VAL A 249 -24.41 -21.96 15.80
CA VAL A 249 -25.57 -21.68 14.95
C VAL A 249 -26.53 -22.89 15.00
N PRO A 250 -27.84 -22.70 15.31
CA PRO A 250 -28.77 -23.82 15.39
C PRO A 250 -28.88 -24.54 14.05
N ALA A 251 -29.04 -25.87 14.09
CA ALA A 251 -28.96 -26.73 12.90
C ALA A 251 -29.99 -26.39 11.81
N ASP A 252 -31.11 -25.78 12.18
CA ASP A 252 -32.17 -25.32 11.29
C ASP A 252 -31.72 -24.21 10.31
N CYS A 253 -30.66 -23.48 10.65
CA CYS A 253 -30.08 -22.44 9.79
C CYS A 253 -29.10 -23.01 8.75
N LEU A 254 -28.68 -24.28 8.88
CA LEU A 254 -27.77 -24.97 7.94
C LEU A 254 -28.52 -25.78 6.86
N GLU A 255 -29.82 -26.02 7.03
CA GLU A 255 -30.62 -26.82 6.10
C GLU A 255 -31.05 -26.05 4.82
N GLY A 256 -30.92 -24.72 4.79
CA GLY A 256 -31.30 -23.89 3.63
C GLY A 256 -30.26 -23.75 2.52
N ALA A 257 -29.06 -24.33 2.68
CA ALA A 257 -27.93 -24.14 1.74
C ALA A 257 -27.73 -25.31 0.75
N GLN A 258 -28.65 -26.29 0.70
CA GLN A 258 -28.59 -27.43 -0.24
C GLN A 258 -29.83 -27.54 -1.15
N SER A 259 -30.33 -26.40 -1.66
CA SER A 259 -31.26 -26.40 -2.80
C SER A 259 -30.78 -25.51 -3.92
#